data_AF-X0Z4E6-F1
#
_entry.id   AF-X0Z4E6-F1
#
_cell.length_a   1.000
_cell.length_b   1.000
_cell.length_c   1.000
_cell.angle_alpha   90.00
_cell.angle_beta   90.00
_cell.angle_gamma   90.00
#
_symmetry.space_group_name_H-M   'P 1'
#
loop_
_entity.id
_entity.type
_entity.pdbx_description
1 polymer ?
#
loop_
_entity_poly.entity_id
_entity_poly.type
_entity_poly.pdbx_seq_one_letter_code
_entity_poly.pdbx_strand_id
1 'polypeptide(L)' 'MKTIGLIGGMSWESSSEYYRIINETIKEKLGGLHSAKCILYSVDFEDIANLQ' A
#
# COMPACT_ATOMS: atom_id res chain seq x y z
N MET A 1 -15.03 4.06 -5.85
CA MET A 1 -13.57 4.25 -5.72
C MET A 1 -12.86 3.56 -6.88
N LYS A 2 -11.81 4.17 -7.44
CA LYS A 2 -10.91 3.50 -8.39
C LYS A 2 -10.00 2.53 -7.62
N THR A 3 -9.52 1.48 -8.26
CA THR A 3 -8.50 0.59 -7.69
C THR A 3 -7.13 1.23 -7.85
N ILE A 4 -6.34 1.31 -6.78
CA ILE A 4 -4.95 1.78 -6.83
C ILE A 4 -3.99 0.59 -6.91
N GLY A 5 -2.98 0.68 -7.76
CA GLY A 5 -1.84 -0.24 -7.75
C GLY A 5 -0.70 0.37 -6.95
N LEU A 6 -0.20 -0.35 -5.96
CA LEU A 6 0.96 -0.01 -5.15
C LEU A 6 2.12 -0.92 -5.56
N ILE A 7 3.25 -0.33 -5.93
CA ILE A 7 4.51 -1.05 -6.07
C ILE A 7 5.33 -0.71 -4.83
N GLY A 8 5.41 -1.68 -3.91
CA GLY A 8 6.06 -1.52 -2.62
C GLY A 8 7.18 -2.53 -2.42
N GLY A 9 7.60 -2.71 -1.18
CA GLY A 9 8.74 -3.55 -0.82
C GLY A 9 10.09 -2.83 -0.92
N MET A 10 10.11 -1.49 -0.92
CA MET A 10 11.34 -0.70 -1.02
C MET A 10 11.48 0.35 0.11
N SER A 11 11.37 0.01 1.40
CA SER A 11 11.22 -1.32 2.01
C SER A 11 9.76 -1.74 2.24
N TRP A 12 9.53 -2.91 2.83
CA TRP A 12 8.17 -3.41 3.12
C TRP A 12 7.51 -2.67 4.30
N GLU A 13 8.29 -2.21 5.28
CA GLU A 13 7.80 -1.48 6.46
C GLU A 13 7.07 -0.20 6.04
N SER A 14 7.65 0.57 5.12
CA SER A 14 7.03 1.79 4.58
C SER A 14 5.80 1.48 3.73
N SER A 15 5.80 0.35 3.01
CA SER A 15 4.67 -0.07 2.18
C SER A 15 3.45 -0.45 3.02
N SER A 16 3.66 -1.09 4.18
CA SER A 16 2.61 -1.37 5.16
C SER A 16 1.98 -0.08 5.71
N GLU A 17 2.77 0.97 5.89
CA GLU A 17 2.31 2.29 6.32
C GLU A 17 1.34 2.91 5.30
N TYR A 18 1.71 2.89 4.02
CA TYR A 18 0.82 3.36 2.94
C TYR A 18 -0.49 2.56 2.89
N TYR A 19 -0.43 1.23 3.00
CA TYR A 19 -1.63 0.41 3.03
C TYR A 19 -2.57 0.80 4.18
N ARG A 20 -2.02 1.05 5.38
CA ARG A 20 -2.79 1.49 6.55
C ARG A 20 -3.46 2.84 6.30
N ILE A 21 -2.67 3.86 5.94
CA ILE A 21 -3.17 5.23 5.72
C ILE A 21 -4.29 5.26 4.68
N ILE A 22 -4.13 4.52 3.57
CA ILE A 22 -5.13 4.48 2.50
C ILE A 22 -6.44 3.87 3.01
N ASN A 23 -6.37 2.78 3.77
CA ASN A 23 -7.57 2.13 4.33
C ASN A 23 -8.25 2.99 5.39
N GLU A 24 -7.48 3.62 6.29
CA GLU A 24 -7.99 4.57 7.29
C GLU A 24 -8.71 5.74 6.61
N THR A 25 -8.10 6.32 5.58
CA THR A 25 -8.70 7.43 4.81
C THR A 25 -10.02 7.03 4.15
N ILE A 26 -10.12 5.82 3.61
CA ILE A 26 -11.37 5.33 2.99
C ILE A 26 -12.44 5.07 4.05
N LYS A 27 -12.06 4.49 5.19
CA LYS A 27 -12.96 4.27 6.32
C LYS A 27 -13.49 5.59 6.90
N GLU A 28 -12.63 6.60 7.04
CA GLU A 28 -13.03 7.95 7.50
C GLU A 28 -14.02 8.61 6.55
N LYS A 29 -13.82 8.46 5.23
CA LYS A 29 -14.68 9.11 4.22
C LYS A 29 -16.00 8.40 3.99
N LEU A 30 -16.04 7.06 4.09
CA LEU A 30 -17.21 6.25 3.71
C LEU A 30 -17.89 5.58 4.91
N GLY A 31 -17.23 5.50 6.06
CA GLY A 31 -17.76 4.91 7.29
C GLY A 31 -17.85 3.38 7.25
N GLY A 32 -18.47 2.82 8.30
CA GLY A 32 -18.76 1.39 8.40
C GLY A 32 -17.52 0.49 8.30
N LEU A 33 -17.62 -0.53 7.44
CA LEU A 33 -16.57 -1.50 7.17
C LEU A 33 -15.91 -1.28 5.79
N HIS A 34 -15.99 -0.06 5.26
CA HIS A 34 -15.36 0.26 3.98
C HIS A 34 -13.83 0.26 4.09
N SER A 35 -13.21 -0.38 3.10
CA SER A 35 -11.76 -0.46 2.90
C SER A 35 -11.41 -0.06 1.47
N ALA A 36 -10.13 0.21 1.23
CA ALA A 36 -9.66 0.62 -0.08
C ALA A 36 -9.57 -0.56 -1.05
N LYS A 37 -9.99 -0.37 -2.30
CA LYS A 37 -9.66 -1.27 -3.40
C LYS A 37 -8.20 -1.03 -3.81
N CYS A 38 -7.30 -1.95 -3.50
CA CYS A 38 -5.90 -1.84 -3.86
C CYS A 38 -5.30 -3.20 -4.27
N ILE A 39 -4.23 -3.13 -5.06
CA ILE A 39 -3.33 -4.25 -5.36
C ILE A 39 -1.95 -3.79 -4.93
N LEU A 40 -1.29 -4.56 -4.05
CA LEU A 40 0.10 -4.32 -3.67
C LEU A 40 0.98 -5.38 -4.33
N TYR A 41 1.89 -4.94 -5.19
CA TYR A 41 3.00 -5.74 -5.65
C TYR A 41 4.23 -5.37 -4.81
N SER A 42 4.64 -6.28 -3.92
CA SER A 42 5.80 -6.09 -3.05
C SER A 42 7.00 -6.80 -3.65
N VAL A 43 8.05 -6.06 -3.96
CA VAL A 43 9.32 -6.63 -4.40
C VAL A 43 10.16 -7.08 -3.20
N ASP A 44 11.19 -7.90 -3.46
CA ASP A 44 12.28 -8.08 -2.50
C ASP A 44 13.15 -6.83 -2.53
N PHE A 45 13.36 -6.20 -1.37
CA PHE A 45 14.10 -4.95 -1.31
C PHE A 45 15.57 -5.15 -1.64
N GLU A 46 16.14 -6.31 -1.28
CA GLU A 46 17.55 -6.60 -1.50
C GLU A 46 17.90 -6.58 -3.00
N ASP A 47 17.03 -7.14 -3.84
CA ASP A 47 17.19 -7.13 -5.30
C ASP A 47 17.25 -5.70 -5.85
N ILE A 48 16.45 -4.78 -5.29
CA ILE A 48 16.42 -3.38 -5.71
C ILE A 48 17.61 -2.60 -5.17
N ALA A 49 17.95 -2.79 -3.89
CA ALA A 49 19.05 -2.10 -3.23
C ALA A 49 20.39 -2.35 -3.96
N ASN A 50 20.59 -3.57 -4.46
CA ASN A 50 21.79 -3.93 -5.23
C ASN A 50 21.89 -3.27 -6.62
N LEU A 51 20.82 -2.65 -7.11
CA LEU A 51 20.77 -1.94 -8.40
C LEU A 51 20.94 -0.43 -8.28
N GLN A 52 21.03 0.12 -7.05
CA GLN A 52 21.15 1.56 -6.77
C GLN A 52 22.58 1.95 -6.39
#